data_AF-A0A842U479-F1
#
_entry.id   AF-A0A842U479-F1
#
_cell.length_a   1.000
_cell.length_b   1.000
_cell.length_c   1.000
_cell.angle_alpha   90.00
_cell.angle_beta   90.00
_cell.angle_gamma   90.00
#
_symmetry.space_group_name_H-M   'P 1'
#
loop_
_entity.id
_entity.type
_entity.pdbx_description
1 polymer ?
#
loop_
_entity_poly.entity_id
_entity_poly.type
_entity_poly.pdbx_seq_one_letter_code
_entity_poly.pdbx_strand_id
1 'polypeptide(L)'
;MILIIVTFATNFYGNVDIADYSNVAKFFAGEYKAKIRSSHSYLYGFIQSPFVFLFKSYIFFKISNLIILALIIYSVYKITNNKKALWLMLLSPIVWYMAPFISPIQLASLFLLWSWFFIKKYDSNQRLKYLFISGILLGLSWAVYD
;
A
#
# COMPACT_ATOMS: atom_id res chain seq x y z
N MET A 1 3.71 6.62 17.72
CA MET A 1 3.56 8.08 17.82
C MET A 1 4.57 8.83 16.95
N ILE A 2 5.87 8.54 17.04
CA ILE A 2 6.91 9.26 16.26
C ILE A 2 6.70 9.11 14.74
N LEU A 3 6.41 7.91 14.21
CA LEU A 3 6.10 7.72 12.77
C LEU A 3 4.92 8.57 12.27
N ILE A 4 3.90 8.74 13.12
CA ILE A 4 2.74 9.58 12.82
C ILE A 4 3.19 11.04 12.76
N ILE A 5 3.92 11.50 13.78
CA ILE A 5 4.46 12.86 13.83
C ILE A 5 5.32 13.15 12.60
N VAL A 6 6.26 12.26 12.25
CA VAL A 6 7.10 12.40 11.06
C VAL A 6 6.23 12.52 9.81
N THR A 7 5.23 11.65 9.62
CA THR A 7 4.40 11.66 8.41
C THR A 7 3.61 12.95 8.21
N PHE A 8 3.09 13.52 9.29
CA PHE A 8 2.30 14.76 9.24
C PHE A 8 3.15 16.03 9.31
N ALA A 9 4.30 15.99 10.00
CA ALA A 9 5.23 17.13 10.08
C ALA A 9 6.10 17.28 8.82
N THR A 10 6.30 16.19 8.07
CA THR A 10 7.07 16.28 6.82
C THR A 10 6.16 16.76 5.69
N ASN A 11 6.51 17.90 5.10
CA ASN A 11 5.89 18.46 3.89
C ASN A 11 6.14 17.62 2.62
N PHE A 12 6.62 16.38 2.75
CA PHE A 12 7.06 15.58 1.60
C PHE A 12 5.87 15.23 0.69
N TYR A 13 6.02 15.60 -0.58
CA TYR A 13 5.05 15.42 -1.68
C TYR A 13 5.45 14.19 -2.50
N GLY A 14 5.32 12.98 -1.93
CA GLY A 14 5.40 11.70 -2.64
C GLY A 14 6.61 11.42 -3.56
N ASN A 15 6.55 10.30 -4.28
CA ASN A 15 7.47 10.02 -5.39
C ASN A 15 7.15 10.92 -6.59
N VAL A 16 8.01 10.94 -7.62
CA VAL A 16 7.80 11.69 -8.89
C VAL A 16 6.38 11.46 -9.46
N ASP A 17 5.84 10.26 -9.25
CA ASP A 17 4.55 9.80 -9.79
C ASP A 17 3.33 10.15 -8.92
N ILE A 18 3.48 10.88 -7.80
CA ILE A 18 2.34 11.23 -6.93
C ILE A 18 1.26 11.99 -7.71
N ALA A 19 1.67 12.82 -8.67
CA ALA A 19 0.78 13.55 -9.55
C ALA A 19 -0.09 12.58 -10.37
N ASP A 20 0.47 11.47 -10.85
CA ASP A 20 -0.27 10.49 -11.65
C ASP A 20 -1.33 9.78 -10.81
N TYR A 21 -0.96 9.23 -9.64
CA TYR A 21 -1.91 8.54 -8.77
C TYR A 21 -3.04 9.46 -8.28
N SER A 22 -2.69 10.71 -7.99
CA SER A 22 -3.66 11.73 -7.56
C SER A 22 -4.58 12.20 -8.69
N ASN A 23 -4.08 12.27 -9.92
CA ASN A 23 -4.88 12.59 -11.11
C ASN A 23 -5.87 11.46 -11.44
N VAL A 24 -5.45 10.20 -11.31
CA VAL A 24 -6.36 9.04 -11.44
C VAL A 24 -7.49 9.13 -10.40
N ALA A 25 -7.14 9.38 -9.14
CA ALA A 25 -8.14 9.49 -8.08
C ALA A 25 -9.12 10.65 -8.33
N LYS A 26 -8.63 11.80 -8.79
CA LYS A 26 -9.45 12.96 -9.18
C LYS A 26 -10.36 12.69 -10.37
N PHE A 27 -9.85 11.97 -11.38
CA PHE A 27 -10.62 11.56 -12.54
C PHE A 27 -11.80 10.69 -12.13
N PHE A 28 -11.56 9.66 -11.31
CA PHE A 28 -12.62 8.80 -10.78
C PHE A 28 -13.55 9.49 -9.80
N ALA A 29 -13.07 10.50 -9.09
CA ALA A 29 -13.90 11.36 -8.26
C ALA A 29 -14.76 12.37 -9.07
N GLY A 30 -14.65 12.40 -10.40
CA GLY A 30 -15.39 13.32 -11.26
C GLY A 30 -14.91 14.78 -11.19
N GLU A 31 -13.74 15.04 -10.59
CA GLU A 31 -13.15 16.38 -10.49
C GLU A 31 -12.33 16.77 -11.71
N TYR A 32 -12.06 15.80 -12.60
CA TYR A 32 -11.23 16.00 -13.78
C TYR A 32 -12.00 15.65 -15.04
N LYS A 33 -12.14 16.62 -15.96
CA LYS A 33 -12.85 16.45 -17.24
C LYS A 33 -11.95 16.02 -18.40
N ALA A 34 -10.63 15.91 -18.18
CA ALA A 34 -9.72 15.46 -19.23
C ALA A 34 -9.73 13.93 -19.36
N LYS A 35 -9.40 13.43 -20.55
CA LYS A 35 -9.22 11.99 -20.77
C LYS A 35 -8.05 11.49 -19.91
N ILE A 36 -8.26 10.39 -19.20
CA ILE A 36 -7.17 9.73 -18.47
C ILE A 36 -6.15 9.21 -19.50
N ARG A 37 -4.89 9.60 -19.33
CA ARG A 37 -3.78 8.98 -20.06
C ARG A 37 -3.46 7.64 -19.40
N SER A 38 -2.77 6.76 -20.12
CA SER A 38 -2.15 5.58 -19.49
C SER A 38 -1.27 6.07 -18.35
N SER A 39 -1.67 5.79 -17.11
CA SER A 39 -0.93 6.17 -15.91
C SER A 39 -0.55 4.92 -15.15
N HIS A 40 0.59 4.99 -14.49
CA HIS A 40 1.04 3.95 -13.58
C HIS A 40 0.11 3.86 -12.36
N SER A 41 -0.02 2.67 -11.78
CA SER A 41 -0.78 2.35 -10.56
C SER A 41 -2.22 2.83 -10.56
N TYR A 42 -2.92 2.55 -11.65
CA TYR A 42 -4.30 2.99 -11.87
C TYR A 42 -5.24 2.51 -10.75
N LEU A 43 -5.08 1.26 -10.31
CA LEU A 43 -5.89 0.67 -9.25
C LEU A 43 -5.66 1.37 -7.91
N TYR A 44 -4.43 1.79 -7.60
CA TYR A 44 -4.14 2.53 -6.37
C TYR A 44 -4.89 3.87 -6.35
N GLY A 45 -4.84 4.64 -7.44
CA GLY A 45 -5.60 5.88 -7.56
C GLY A 45 -7.12 5.64 -7.48
N PHE A 46 -7.62 4.60 -8.13
CA PHE A 46 -9.03 4.21 -8.06
C PHE A 46 -9.50 3.92 -6.63
N ILE A 47 -8.74 3.12 -5.87
CA ILE A 47 -9.05 2.78 -4.47
C ILE A 47 -9.15 4.04 -3.60
N GLN A 48 -8.35 5.06 -3.89
CA GLN A 48 -8.32 6.31 -3.13
C GLN A 48 -9.41 7.31 -3.55
N SER A 49 -10.00 7.13 -4.74
CA SER A 49 -10.97 8.05 -5.32
C SER A 49 -12.19 8.36 -4.43
N PRO A 50 -12.78 7.43 -3.65
CA PRO A 50 -13.90 7.76 -2.79
C PRO A 50 -13.52 8.78 -1.71
N PHE A 51 -12.30 8.70 -1.17
CA PHE A 51 -11.81 9.64 -0.16
C PHE A 51 -11.52 11.02 -0.76
N VAL A 52 -10.97 11.05 -1.98
CA VAL A 52 -10.80 12.31 -2.72
C VAL A 52 -12.16 12.95 -2.98
N PHE A 53 -13.14 12.18 -3.45
CA PHE A 53 -14.49 12.67 -3.72
C PHE A 53 -15.14 13.29 -2.48
N LEU A 54 -15.06 12.61 -1.33
CA LEU A 54 -15.72 13.03 -0.09
C LEU A 54 -15.03 14.20 0.60
N PHE A 55 -13.69 14.20 0.67
CA PHE A 55 -12.95 15.12 1.53
C PHE A 55 -12.17 16.19 0.77
N LYS A 56 -12.08 16.09 -0.56
CA LYS A 56 -11.33 17.04 -1.42
C LYS A 56 -9.89 17.27 -0.94
N SER A 57 -9.29 16.26 -0.30
CA SER A 57 -8.02 16.37 0.39
C SER A 57 -7.15 15.12 0.19
N TYR A 58 -5.85 15.34 0.03
CA TYR A 58 -4.84 14.28 -0.09
C TYR A 58 -4.35 13.74 1.24
N ILE A 59 -4.86 14.25 2.36
CA ILE A 59 -4.48 13.77 3.69
C ILE A 59 -4.79 12.27 3.86
N PHE A 60 -5.84 11.79 3.18
CA PHE A 60 -6.26 10.40 3.22
C PHE A 60 -5.25 9.46 2.55
N PHE A 61 -4.52 9.90 1.53
CA PHE A 61 -3.44 9.09 0.95
C PHE A 61 -2.33 8.83 1.98
N LYS A 62 -1.95 9.86 2.76
CA LYS A 62 -0.96 9.69 3.85
C LYS A 62 -1.48 8.74 4.93
N ILE A 63 -2.74 8.92 5.34
CA ILE A 63 -3.37 8.08 6.36
C ILE A 63 -3.45 6.62 5.89
N SER A 64 -3.93 6.37 4.68
CA SER A 64 -4.04 5.02 4.13
C SER A 64 -2.67 4.35 4.04
N ASN A 65 -1.65 5.08 3.60
CA ASN A 65 -0.31 4.54 3.48
C ASN A 65 0.32 4.21 4.83
N LEU A 66 0.09 5.04 5.84
CA LEU A 66 0.48 4.71 7.22
C LEU A 66 -0.22 3.46 7.75
N ILE A 67 -1.52 3.33 7.49
CA ILE A 67 -2.28 2.14 7.89
C ILE A 67 -1.71 0.91 7.19
N ILE A 68 -1.44 0.98 5.88
CA ILE A 68 -0.85 -0.11 5.11
C ILE A 68 0.55 -0.47 5.62
N LEU A 69 1.39 0.53 5.92
CA LEU A 69 2.72 0.31 6.49
C LEU A 69 2.63 -0.37 7.87
N ALA A 70 1.70 0.06 8.72
CA ALA A 70 1.45 -0.60 9.99
C ALA A 70 0.97 -2.05 9.80
N LEU A 71 0.13 -2.31 8.79
CA LEU A 71 -0.30 -3.65 8.41
C LEU A 71 0.85 -4.51 7.92
N ILE A 72 1.81 -3.98 7.15
CA ILE A 72 3.02 -4.71 6.74
C ILE A 72 3.82 -5.13 7.98
N ILE A 73 4.12 -4.18 8.87
CA ILE A 73 4.89 -4.41 10.09
C ILE A 73 4.20 -5.49 10.96
N TYR A 74 2.89 -5.36 11.16
CA TYR A 74 2.10 -6.34 11.89
C TYR A 74 2.04 -7.70 11.20
N SER A 75 1.94 -7.73 9.87
CA SER A 75 1.91 -8.98 9.08
C SER A 75 3.22 -9.74 9.21
N VAL A 76 4.37 -9.06 9.16
CA VAL A 76 5.69 -9.68 9.39
C VAL A 76 5.75 -10.33 10.78
N TYR A 77 5.29 -9.63 11.81
CA TYR A 77 5.20 -10.19 13.17
C TYR A 77 4.28 -11.42 13.21
N LYS A 78 3.09 -11.35 12.60
CA LYS A 78 2.11 -12.44 12.61
C LYS A 78 2.59 -13.67 11.82
N ILE A 79 3.31 -13.46 10.73
CA ILE A 79 3.83 -14.54 9.87
C ILE A 79 5.02 -15.23 10.55
N THR A 80 5.93 -14.46 11.14
CA THR A 80 7.14 -15.01 11.79
C THR A 80 6.91 -15.46 13.23
N ASN A 81 5.83 -14.98 13.87
CA ASN A 81 5.57 -15.10 15.30
C ASN A 81 6.76 -14.68 16.19
N ASN A 82 7.55 -13.70 15.72
CA ASN A 82 8.81 -13.31 16.36
C ASN A 82 8.84 -11.81 16.69
N LYS A 83 8.92 -11.48 17.99
CA LYS A 83 9.03 -10.09 18.47
C LYS A 83 10.29 -9.37 17.99
N LYS A 84 11.39 -10.10 17.74
CA LYS A 84 12.61 -9.49 17.18
C LYS A 84 12.37 -8.98 15.77
N ALA A 85 11.61 -9.70 14.95
CA ALA A 85 11.25 -9.27 13.60
C ALA A 85 10.38 -8.00 13.64
N LEU A 86 9.45 -7.90 14.60
CA LEU A 86 8.68 -6.68 14.83
C LEU A 86 9.57 -5.47 15.13
N TRP A 87 10.51 -5.62 16.07
CA TRP A 87 11.44 -4.55 16.42
C TRP A 87 12.36 -4.17 15.27
N LEU A 88 12.86 -5.15 14.52
CA LEU A 88 13.67 -4.89 13.32
C LEU A 88 12.89 -4.09 12.29
N MET A 89 11.62 -4.43 12.04
CA MET A 89 10.77 -3.66 11.13
C MET A 89 10.54 -2.23 11.65
N LEU A 90 10.18 -2.07 12.93
CA LEU A 90 9.92 -0.76 13.53
C LEU A 90 11.15 0.16 13.55
N LEU A 91 12.35 -0.41 13.70
CA LEU A 91 13.61 0.33 13.76
C LEU A 91 14.30 0.43 12.38
N SER A 92 13.77 -0.25 11.36
CA SER A 92 14.40 -0.29 10.05
C SER A 92 14.31 1.06 9.34
N PRO A 93 15.44 1.66 8.90
CA PRO A 93 15.46 2.95 8.21
C PRO A 93 14.47 3.04 7.03
N ILE A 94 14.24 1.93 6.32
CA ILE A 94 13.30 1.91 5.19
C ILE A 94 11.86 2.19 5.63
N VAL A 95 11.45 1.72 6.80
CA VAL A 95 10.09 1.95 7.33
C VAL A 95 9.90 3.42 7.67
N TRP A 96 10.91 4.05 8.27
CA TRP A 96 10.90 5.48 8.57
C TRP A 96 10.90 6.34 7.30
N TYR A 97 11.71 5.95 6.32
CA TYR A 97 11.78 6.60 5.02
C TYR A 97 10.44 6.52 4.26
N MET A 98 9.78 5.36 4.29
CA MET A 98 8.53 5.11 3.58
C MET A 98 7.30 5.68 4.30
N ALA A 99 7.36 5.97 5.60
CA ALA A 99 6.24 6.47 6.38
C ALA A 99 5.57 7.74 5.82
N PRO A 100 6.32 8.79 5.43
CA PRO A 100 5.72 9.99 4.83
C PRO A 100 5.29 9.81 3.36
N PHE A 101 5.59 8.68 2.71
CA PHE A 101 5.45 8.55 1.26
C PHE A 101 4.07 8.10 0.84
N ILE A 102 3.49 8.83 -0.12
CA ILE A 102 2.34 8.39 -0.90
C ILE A 102 2.88 7.60 -2.08
N SER A 103 2.63 6.30 -2.06
CA SER A 103 3.11 5.34 -3.05
C SER A 103 2.24 4.07 -3.05
N PRO A 104 1.97 3.49 -4.23
CA PRO A 104 1.33 2.19 -4.40
C PRO A 104 2.17 1.04 -3.82
N ILE A 105 3.49 1.23 -3.71
CA ILE A 105 4.44 0.15 -3.41
C ILE A 105 4.16 -0.52 -2.05
N GLN A 106 3.68 0.24 -1.07
CA GLN A 106 3.34 -0.30 0.25
C GLN A 106 2.13 -1.25 0.15
N LEU A 107 1.11 -0.88 -0.61
CA LEU A 107 -0.07 -1.75 -0.79
C LEU A 107 0.29 -2.99 -1.63
N ALA A 108 1.05 -2.79 -2.72
CA ALA A 108 1.56 -3.88 -3.53
C ALA A 108 2.42 -4.85 -2.70
N SER A 109 3.30 -4.33 -1.84
CA SER A 109 4.16 -5.13 -0.96
C SER A 109 3.36 -5.89 0.10
N LEU A 110 2.28 -5.30 0.63
CA LEU A 110 1.40 -5.99 1.56
C LEU A 110 0.73 -7.20 0.89
N PHE A 111 0.21 -7.03 -0.34
CA PHE A 111 -0.37 -8.14 -1.08
C PHE A 111 0.67 -9.20 -1.45
N LEU A 112 1.88 -8.80 -1.85
CA LEU A 112 2.96 -9.72 -2.15
C LEU A 112 3.39 -10.53 -0.92
N LEU A 113 3.51 -9.89 0.25
CA LEU A 113 3.86 -10.54 1.52
C LEU A 113 2.86 -11.64 1.88
N TRP A 114 1.56 -11.35 1.76
CA TRP A 114 0.52 -12.33 2.04
C TRP A 114 0.43 -13.40 0.95
N SER A 115 0.64 -13.05 -0.32
CA SER A 115 0.73 -14.03 -1.41
C SER A 115 1.84 -15.05 -1.13
N TRP A 116 3.03 -14.58 -0.74
CA TRP A 116 4.16 -15.41 -0.34
C TRP A 116 3.83 -16.29 0.88
N PHE A 117 3.17 -15.73 1.89
CA PHE A 117 2.76 -16.50 3.07
C PHE A 117 1.80 -17.64 2.70
N PHE A 118 0.82 -17.37 1.84
CA PHE A 118 -0.16 -18.38 1.46
C PHE A 118 0.42 -19.46 0.54
N ILE A 119 1.36 -19.14 -0.35
CA ILE A 119 2.04 -20.20 -1.11
C ILE A 119 2.85 -21.12 -0.19
N LYS A 120 3.50 -20.58 0.86
CA LYS A 120 4.17 -21.42 1.88
C LYS A 120 3.20 -22.28 2.69
N LYS A 121 1.99 -21.79 2.94
CA LYS A 121 0.93 -22.61 3.54
C LYS A 121 0.40 -23.69 2.59
N TYR A 122 0.36 -23.40 1.29
CA TYR A 122 0.04 -24.40 0.29
C TYR A 122 1.11 -25.51 0.27
N ASP A 123 2.40 -25.15 0.22
CA ASP A 123 3.50 -26.12 0.21
C ASP A 123 3.40 -27.13 1.37
N SER A 124 3.01 -26.66 2.55
CA SER A 124 2.90 -27.48 3.78
C SER A 124 1.58 -28.25 3.92
N ASN A 125 0.45 -27.76 3.39
CA ASN A 125 -0.87 -28.36 3.64
C ASN A 125 -1.56 -28.90 2.38
N GLN A 126 -1.05 -28.58 1.19
CA GLN A 126 -1.60 -28.93 -0.13
C GLN A 126 -3.07 -28.55 -0.34
N ARG A 127 -3.60 -27.60 0.44
CA ARG A 127 -4.98 -27.11 0.32
C ARG A 127 -5.07 -26.07 -0.80
N LEU A 128 -5.76 -26.41 -1.89
CA LEU A 128 -5.93 -25.54 -3.07
C LEU A 128 -6.42 -24.12 -2.76
N LYS A 129 -7.23 -23.94 -1.71
CA LYS A 129 -7.66 -22.60 -1.26
C LYS A 129 -6.47 -21.65 -1.04
N TYR A 130 -5.36 -22.12 -0.51
CA TYR A 130 -4.16 -21.28 -0.29
C TYR A 130 -3.48 -20.88 -1.59
N LEU A 131 -3.46 -21.78 -2.59
CA LEU A 131 -2.96 -21.48 -3.92
C LEU A 131 -3.81 -20.40 -4.61
N PHE A 132 -5.13 -20.53 -4.58
CA PHE A 132 -6.04 -19.52 -5.14
C PHE A 132 -5.88 -18.16 -4.45
N ILE A 133 -5.83 -18.13 -3.12
CA ILE A 133 -5.61 -16.88 -2.37
C ILE A 133 -4.26 -16.26 -2.75
N SER A 134 -3.19 -17.06 -2.83
CA SER A 134 -1.86 -16.59 -3.21
C SER A 134 -1.87 -15.97 -4.62
N GLY A 135 -2.48 -16.63 -5.59
CA GLY A 135 -2.60 -16.13 -6.97
C GLY A 135 -3.39 -14.83 -7.06
N ILE A 136 -4.55 -14.73 -6.37
CA ILE A 136 -5.35 -13.50 -6.32
C ILE A 136 -4.53 -12.34 -5.73
N LEU A 137 -3.85 -12.58 -4.61
CA LEU A 137 -3.04 -11.55 -3.97
C LEU A 137 -1.83 -11.13 -4.83
N LEU A 138 -1.21 -12.07 -5.56
CA LEU A 138 -0.14 -11.75 -6.48
C LEU A 138 -0.64 -10.87 -7.63
N GLY A 139 -1.79 -11.23 -8.21
CA GLY A 139 -2.45 -10.41 -9.25
C GLY A 139 -2.82 -9.01 -8.74
N LEU A 140 -3.33 -8.90 -7.51
CA LEU A 140 -3.61 -7.60 -6.89
C LEU A 140 -2.34 -6.80 -6.60
N SER A 141 -1.25 -7.46 -6.19
CA SER A 141 0.05 -6.82 -5.99
C SER A 141 0.54 -6.17 -7.28
N TRP A 142 0.48 -6.93 -8.38
CA TRP A 142 0.83 -6.42 -9.71
C TRP A 142 -0.12 -5.31 -10.15
N ALA A 143 -1.43 -5.51 -10.09
CA ALA A 143 -2.42 -4.51 -10.54
C ALA A 143 -2.41 -3.19 -9.75
N VAL A 144 -1.98 -3.22 -8.48
CA VAL A 144 -1.79 -1.99 -7.69
C VAL A 144 -0.49 -1.28 -8.06
N TYR A 145 0.55 -2.03 -8.42
CA TYR A 145 1.84 -1.47 -8.77
C TYR A 145 1.83 -0.94 -10.21
N ASP A 146 1.40 -1.73 -11.18
CA ASP A 146 1.33 -1.39 -12.62
C ASP A 146 0.38 -0.21 -12.90
#